data_AF-A0A2E2EW89-F1
#
_entry.id   AF-A0A2E2EW89-F1
#
_cell.length_a   1.000
_cell.length_b   1.000
_cell.length_c   1.000
_cell.angle_alpha   90.00
_cell.angle_beta   90.00
_cell.angle_gamma   90.00
#
_symmetry.space_group_name_H-M   'P 1'
#
loop_
_entity.id
_entity.type
_entity.pdbx_description
1 polymer ?
#
loop_
_entity_poly.entity_id
_entity_poly.type
_entity_poly.pdbx_seq_one_letter_code
_entity_poly.pdbx_strand_id
1 'polypeptide(L)'
;IEGSAIATFLAVAIYNTVKLIFVNNKFKIQPFSFASVKILLILIAFSLGFYFWDFPLHPIINIAMKSLLIGVLYFWVIHKLNISEDISQQIKKYLKL
;
A
#
# COMPACT_ATOMS: atom_id res chain seq x y z
N ILE A 1 -3.01 13.25 -25.25
CA ILE A 1 -3.72 12.83 -24.02
C ILE A 1 -2.76 12.17 -23.04
N GLU A 2 -1.83 11.32 -23.48
CA GLU A 2 -0.83 10.69 -22.60
C GLU A 2 0.11 11.69 -21.90
N GLY A 3 0.55 12.74 -22.60
CA GLY A 3 1.43 13.77 -22.04
C GLY A 3 0.82 14.59 -20.88
N SER A 4 -0.50 14.79 -20.86
CA SER A 4 -1.15 15.51 -19.75
C SER A 4 -1.19 14.67 -18.48
N ALA A 5 -1.43 13.37 -18.59
CA ALA A 5 -1.42 12.46 -17.43
C ALA A 5 -0.02 12.40 -16.80
N ILE A 6 1.03 12.28 -17.61
CA ILE A 6 2.42 12.29 -17.13
C ILE A 6 2.78 13.64 -16.52
N ALA A 7 2.38 14.75 -17.15
CA ALA A 7 2.64 16.09 -16.62
C ALA A 7 1.96 16.31 -15.26
N THR A 8 0.70 15.90 -15.10
CA THR A 8 -0.01 15.97 -13.81
C THR A 8 0.65 15.08 -12.77
N PHE A 9 1.00 13.85 -13.11
CA PHE A 9 1.69 12.93 -12.20
C PHE A 9 3.02 13.52 -11.71
N LEU A 10 3.86 14.01 -12.61
CA LEU A 10 5.15 14.62 -12.27
C LEU A 10 4.96 15.90 -11.44
N ALA A 11 4.02 16.77 -11.80
CA ALA A 11 3.75 18.00 -11.05
C ALA A 11 3.34 17.69 -9.61
N VAL A 12 2.42 16.74 -9.41
CA VAL A 12 1.97 16.31 -8.08
C VAL A 12 3.10 15.62 -7.31
N ALA A 13 3.87 14.75 -7.96
CA ALA A 13 4.99 14.04 -7.34
C ALA A 13 6.09 15.01 -6.87
N ILE A 14 6.50 15.96 -7.72
CA ILE A 14 7.52 16.96 -7.39
C ILE A 14 7.02 17.87 -6.27
N TYR A 15 5.80 18.41 -6.38
CA TYR A 15 5.23 19.28 -5.36
C TYR A 15 5.17 18.59 -3.98
N ASN A 16 4.67 17.36 -3.94
CA ASN A 16 4.59 16.60 -2.70
C ASN A 16 5.97 16.26 -2.14
N THR A 17 6.94 15.94 -2.99
CA THR A 17 8.32 15.65 -2.57
C THR A 17 8.98 16.88 -1.95
N VAL A 18 8.87 18.04 -2.59
CA VAL A 18 9.38 19.31 -2.05
C VAL A 18 8.72 19.65 -0.72
N LYS A 19 7.40 19.48 -0.61
CA LYS A 19 6.67 19.68 0.65
C LYS A 19 7.18 18.75 1.76
N LEU A 20 7.43 17.48 1.43
CA LEU A 20 7.98 16.48 2.36
C LEU A 20 9.37 16.87 2.87
N ILE A 21 10.25 17.30 1.97
CA ILE A 21 11.60 17.79 2.31
C ILE A 21 11.51 19.03 3.19
N PHE A 22 10.63 19.99 2.86
CA PHE A 22 10.43 21.18 3.65
C PHE A 22 9.97 20.86 5.08
N VAL A 23 8.99 19.96 5.23
CA VAL A 23 8.49 19.55 6.55
C VAL A 23 9.58 18.85 7.36
N ASN A 24 10.34 17.95 6.72
CA ASN A 24 11.43 17.25 7.38
C ASN A 24 12.55 18.22 7.82
N ASN A 25 12.93 19.18 6.97
CA ASN A 25 13.98 20.13 7.29
C ASN A 25 13.57 21.15 8.36
N LYS A 26 12.32 21.64 8.32
CA LYS A 26 11.85 22.69 9.22
C LYS A 26 11.37 22.17 10.58
N PHE A 27 10.65 21.04 10.57
CA PHE A 27 10.02 20.50 11.78
C PHE A 27 10.72 19.24 12.31
N LYS A 28 11.69 18.66 11.57
CA LYS A 28 12.35 17.39 11.92
C LYS A 28 11.38 16.22 12.14
N ILE A 29 10.20 16.32 11.55
CA ILE A 29 9.18 15.26 11.58
C ILE A 29 9.41 14.39 10.36
N GLN A 30 9.84 13.14 10.58
CA GLN A 30 9.91 12.13 9.54
C GLN A 30 8.57 11.39 9.47
N PRO A 31 7.74 11.60 8.43
CA PRO A 31 6.41 10.99 8.36
C PRO A 31 6.44 9.50 7.99
N PHE A 32 7.61 8.97 7.63
CA PHE A 32 7.80 7.56 7.27
C PHE A 32 8.53 6.82 8.38
N SER A 33 7.99 5.69 8.80
CA SER A 33 8.63 4.80 9.77
C SER A 33 9.12 3.51 9.11
N PHE A 34 9.88 2.70 9.85
CA PHE A 34 10.26 1.35 9.39
C PHE A 34 9.04 0.47 9.07
N ALA A 35 7.88 0.73 9.68
CA ALA A 35 6.64 0.06 9.35
C ALA A 35 6.18 0.38 7.91
N SER A 36 6.32 1.63 7.47
CA SER A 36 6.00 2.03 6.09
C SER A 36 6.84 1.27 5.06
N VAL A 37 8.13 1.05 5.35
CA VAL A 37 9.04 0.27 4.48
C VAL A 37 8.61 -1.20 4.41
N LYS A 38 8.24 -1.80 5.54
CA LYS A 38 7.74 -3.19 5.59
C LYS A 38 6.46 -3.35 4.77
N ILE A 39 5.52 -2.41 4.88
CA ILE A 39 4.28 -2.40 4.07
C ILE A 39 4.63 -2.30 2.58
N LEU A 40 5.55 -1.41 2.21
CA LEU A 40 5.99 -1.26 0.82
C LEU A 40 6.58 -2.55 0.24
N LEU A 41 7.41 -3.26 1.01
CA LEU A 41 7.96 -4.57 0.59
C LEU A 41 6.88 -5.63 0.39
N ILE A 42 5.87 -5.65 1.27
CA ILE A 42 4.73 -6.59 1.12
C ILE A 42 3.91 -6.26 -0.12
N LEU A 43 3.63 -4.99 -0.37
CA LEU A 43 2.91 -4.57 -1.59
C LEU A 43 3.67 -4.97 -2.86
N ILE A 44 5.01 -4.83 -2.87
CA ILE A 44 5.84 -5.30 -4.00
C ILE A 44 5.75 -6.83 -4.14
N ALA A 45 5.89 -7.58 -3.04
CA ALA A 45 5.80 -9.04 -3.07
C ALA A 45 4.43 -9.53 -3.56
N PHE A 46 3.34 -8.90 -3.10
CA PHE A 46 1.99 -9.18 -3.56
C PHE A 46 1.82 -8.81 -5.03
N SER A 47 2.31 -7.65 -5.46
CA SER A 47 2.26 -7.25 -6.87
C SER A 47 2.96 -8.30 -7.74
N LEU A 48 4.21 -8.66 -7.44
CA LEU A 48 4.96 -9.65 -8.22
C LEU A 48 4.32 -11.06 -8.18
N GLY A 49 3.80 -11.48 -7.03
CA GLY A 49 3.18 -12.79 -6.87
C GLY A 49 1.82 -12.92 -7.55
N PHE A 50 0.99 -11.88 -7.51
CA PHE A 50 -0.38 -11.89 -8.06
C PHE A 50 -0.50 -11.27 -9.44
N TYR A 51 0.55 -10.63 -9.97
CA TYR A 51 0.54 -10.04 -11.31
C TYR A 51 0.16 -11.07 -12.37
N PHE A 52 0.78 -12.25 -12.32
CA PHE A 52 0.60 -13.32 -13.31
C PHE A 52 -0.64 -14.18 -13.10
N TRP A 53 -1.40 -13.97 -12.01
CA TRP A 53 -2.59 -14.77 -11.73
C TRP A 53 -3.81 -14.19 -12.43
N ASP A 54 -4.19 -14.81 -13.54
CA ASP A 54 -5.44 -14.53 -14.24
C ASP A 54 -6.31 -15.79 -14.29
N PHE A 55 -7.52 -15.67 -13.78
CA PHE A 55 -8.50 -16.74 -13.84
C PHE A 55 -9.22 -16.69 -15.20
N PRO A 56 -9.37 -17.83 -15.92
CA PRO A 56 -10.03 -17.90 -17.22
C PRO A 56 -11.57 -17.82 -17.10
N LEU A 57 -12.05 -16.86 -16.30
CA LEU A 57 -13.45 -16.59 -16.01
C LEU A 57 -13.89 -15.26 -16.65
N HIS A 58 -15.19 -14.96 -16.59
CA HIS A 58 -15.71 -13.67 -17.02
C HIS A 58 -14.94 -12.51 -16.34
N PRO A 59 -14.54 -11.44 -17.06
CA PRO A 59 -13.62 -10.41 -16.55
C PRO A 59 -14.03 -9.81 -15.20
N ILE A 60 -15.33 -9.57 -14.99
CA ILE A 60 -15.88 -9.02 -13.74
C ILE A 60 -15.64 -9.98 -12.56
N ILE A 61 -15.86 -11.28 -12.78
CA ILE A 61 -15.69 -12.31 -11.75
C ILE A 61 -14.20 -12.50 -11.44
N ASN A 62 -13.34 -12.48 -12.47
CA ASN A 62 -11.89 -12.54 -12.30
C ASN A 62 -11.39 -11.39 -11.40
N ILE A 63 -11.80 -10.15 -11.68
CA ILE A 63 -11.43 -8.98 -10.87
C ILE A 63 -11.94 -9.14 -9.43
N ALA A 64 -13.22 -9.46 -9.24
CA ALA A 64 -13.80 -9.62 -7.92
C ALA A 64 -13.06 -10.69 -7.09
N MET A 65 -12.80 -11.84 -7.67
CA MET A 65 -12.14 -12.96 -7.01
C MET A 65 -10.67 -12.65 -6.70
N LYS A 66 -9.94 -12.05 -7.66
CA LYS A 66 -8.54 -11.63 -7.48
C LYS A 66 -8.43 -10.57 -6.38
N SER A 67 -9.29 -9.56 -6.38
CA SER A 67 -9.32 -8.52 -5.34
C SER A 67 -9.64 -9.08 -3.95
N LEU A 68 -10.61 -9.99 -3.85
CA LEU A 68 -11.00 -10.61 -2.58
C LEU A 68 -9.87 -11.48 -2.03
N LEU A 69 -9.24 -12.28 -2.89
CA LEU A 69 -8.11 -13.13 -2.52
C LEU A 69 -6.90 -12.31 -2.06
N ILE A 70 -6.51 -11.28 -2.82
CA ILE A 70 -5.43 -10.36 -2.47
C ILE A 70 -5.74 -9.66 -1.14
N GLY A 71 -6.97 -9.18 -0.96
CA GLY A 71 -7.39 -8.49 0.27
C GLY A 71 -7.31 -9.38 1.51
N VAL A 72 -7.80 -10.61 1.43
CA VAL A 72 -7.75 -11.58 2.54
C VAL A 72 -6.30 -11.94 2.89
N LEU A 73 -5.48 -12.25 1.89
CA LEU A 73 -4.08 -12.60 2.12
C LEU A 73 -3.28 -11.40 2.67
N TYR A 74 -3.53 -10.20 2.16
CA TYR A 74 -2.87 -8.99 2.64
C TYR A 74 -3.21 -8.72 4.11
N PHE A 75 -4.48 -8.82 4.48
CA PHE A 75 -4.92 -8.70 5.87
C PHE A 75 -4.26 -9.73 6.77
N TRP A 76 -4.22 -10.99 6.34
CA TRP A 76 -3.58 -12.08 7.08
C TRP A 76 -2.07 -11.87 7.30
N VAL A 77 -1.36 -11.45 6.25
CA VAL A 77 0.10 -11.18 6.32
C VAL A 77 0.39 -10.01 7.26
N ILE A 78 -0.38 -8.92 7.19
CA ILE A 78 -0.22 -7.77 8.09
C ILE A 78 -0.44 -8.18 9.54
N HIS A 79 -1.50 -8.95 9.80
CA HIS A 79 -1.81 -9.40 11.14
C HIS A 79 -0.71 -10.29 11.70
N LYS A 80 -0.23 -11.26 10.92
CA LYS A 80 0.83 -12.20 11.33
C LYS A 80 2.16 -11.49 11.60
N LEU A 81 2.50 -10.48 10.82
CA LEU A 81 3.79 -9.78 10.91
C LEU A 81 3.82 -8.63 11.93
N ASN A 82 2.69 -8.31 12.60
CA ASN A 82 2.57 -7.20 13.56
C ASN A 82 3.32 -5.93 13.11
N ILE A 83 3.09 -5.52 11.86
CA ILE A 83 3.99 -4.59 11.14
C ILE A 83 4.13 -3.22 11.82
N SER A 84 3.06 -2.79 12.47
CA SER A 84 3.06 -1.66 13.39
C SER A 84 2.34 -2.07 14.66
N GLU A 85 2.87 -1.62 15.81
CA GLU A 85 2.18 -1.74 17.09
C GLU A 85 0.81 -1.04 17.04
N ASP A 86 0.69 0.09 16.36
CA ASP A 86 -0.58 0.82 16.20
C ASP A 86 -1.64 -0.02 15.48
N ILE A 87 -1.25 -0.65 14.36
CA ILE A 87 -2.16 -1.51 13.59
C ILE A 87 -2.52 -2.76 14.40
N SER A 88 -1.54 -3.36 15.08
CA SER A 88 -1.76 -4.57 15.88
C SER A 88 -2.66 -4.29 17.08
N GLN A 89 -2.50 -3.13 17.74
CA GLN A 89 -3.36 -2.68 18.83
C GLN A 89 -4.77 -2.35 18.33
N GLN A 90 -4.91 -1.67 17.19
CA GLN A 90 -6.23 -1.42 16.60
C GLN A 90 -6.94 -2.73 16.22
N ILE A 91 -6.24 -3.69 15.61
CA ILE A 91 -6.82 -5.00 15.27
C ILE A 91 -7.27 -5.72 16.55
N LYS A 92 -6.44 -5.80 17.60
CA LYS A 92 -6.85 -6.40 18.88
C LYS A 92 -8.06 -5.70 19.49
N LYS A 93 -8.14 -4.37 19.38
CA LYS A 93 -9.25 -3.56 19.91
C LYS A 93 -10.57 -3.80 19.19
N TYR A 94 -10.57 -3.91 17.86
CA TYR A 94 -11.79 -4.06 17.07
C TYR A 94 -12.16 -5.51 16.76
N LEU A 95 -11.17 -6.38 16.52
CA LEU A 95 -11.41 -7.79 16.20
C LEU A 95 -11.43 -8.72 17.43
N LYS A 96 -11.09 -8.24 18.64
CA LYS A 96 -11.17 -8.99 19.91
C LYS A 96 -10.72 -10.45 19.78
N LEU A 97 -9.60 -10.65 19.06
CA LEU A 97 -8.94 -11.94 18.85
C LEU A 97 -7.75 -12.07 19.81
#